data_AF-A0A964TFG6-F1
#
_entry.id   AF-A0A964TFG6-F1
#
_cell.length_a   1.000
_cell.length_b   1.000
_cell.length_c   1.000
_cell.angle_alpha   90.00
_cell.angle_beta   90.00
_cell.angle_gamma   90.00
#
_symmetry.space_group_name_H-M   'P 1'
#
loop_
_entity.id
_entity.type
_entity.pdbx_description
1 polymer ?
#
loop_
_entity_poly.entity_id
_entity_poly.type
_entity_poly.pdbx_seq_one_letter_code
_entity_poly.pdbx_strand_id
1 'polypeptide(L)'
;MKKTSLLIGMITLLFSCSNDDNSGENSTDDNDLVGTWALTDARFVEDPSDPTLNLADEILDALVDEDCFLASFTFNADGTVMSSNSVNYIVPNATPTGLSVDCPTQSDTESGTWILEGNELTLTDENQMSETITIQFEGNNTLIISGEDIDENNYAGADAVFTRQ
;
A
#
# COMPACT_ATOMS: atom_id res chain seq x y z
N MET A 1 -14.41 -37.30 65.07
CA MET A 1 -13.76 -35.97 65.06
C MET A 1 -12.30 -36.14 64.66
N LYS A 2 -11.71 -35.09 64.07
CA LYS A 2 -10.37 -34.95 63.46
C LYS A 2 -10.26 -35.36 61.99
N LYS A 3 -10.62 -34.39 61.14
CA LYS A 3 -10.11 -34.26 59.77
C LYS A 3 -8.81 -33.45 59.87
N THR A 4 -7.71 -33.96 59.32
CA THR A 4 -6.49 -33.18 59.10
C THR A 4 -6.32 -33.03 57.60
N SER A 5 -6.59 -31.82 57.14
CA SER A 5 -6.41 -31.36 55.77
C SER A 5 -5.09 -30.60 55.71
N LEU A 6 -4.20 -30.99 54.81
CA LEU A 6 -3.05 -30.20 54.40
C LEU A 6 -2.74 -30.54 52.94
N LEU A 7 -2.97 -29.60 52.03
CA LEU A 7 -2.09 -29.41 50.89
C LEU A 7 -2.16 -27.94 50.45
N ILE A 8 -0.97 -27.36 50.37
CA ILE A 8 -0.68 -25.99 49.96
C ILE A 8 -0.46 -25.99 48.44
N GLY A 9 -0.90 -24.93 47.76
CA GLY A 9 -0.73 -24.75 46.32
C GLY A 9 -1.05 -23.32 45.91
N MET A 10 -0.03 -22.48 46.00
CA MET A 10 0.02 -21.06 45.60
C MET A 10 -0.16 -20.91 44.09
N ILE A 11 -0.89 -19.89 43.60
CA ILE A 11 -0.67 -19.24 42.30
C ILE A 11 -1.36 -17.86 42.24
N THR A 12 -0.48 -16.86 42.16
CA THR A 12 -0.50 -15.51 41.55
C THR A 12 -1.76 -14.66 41.43
N LEU A 13 -1.58 -13.42 41.91
CA LEU A 13 -2.18 -12.17 41.48
C LEU A 13 -2.12 -11.99 39.95
N LEU A 14 -3.11 -11.31 39.35
CA LEU A 14 -2.97 -9.96 38.74
C LEU A 14 -4.06 -9.66 37.67
N PHE A 15 -4.56 -8.43 37.77
CA PHE A 15 -5.22 -7.53 36.80
C PHE A 15 -6.67 -7.72 36.32
N SER A 16 -7.43 -6.68 36.68
CA SER A 16 -8.68 -6.19 36.14
C SER A 16 -8.44 -5.39 34.85
N CYS A 17 -9.33 -5.57 33.87
CA CYS A 17 -9.84 -4.59 32.88
C CYS A 17 -11.15 -5.25 32.38
N SER A 18 -12.39 -4.74 32.45
CA SER A 18 -12.96 -3.40 32.58
C SER A 18 -12.25 -2.35 31.74
N ASN A 19 -12.56 -2.34 30.45
CA ASN A 19 -13.40 -1.25 29.94
C ASN A 19 -14.09 -1.66 28.65
N ASP A 20 -15.40 -1.45 28.66
CA ASP A 20 -16.25 -1.32 27.49
C ASP A 20 -16.02 0.10 26.99
N ASP A 21 -15.26 0.28 25.92
CA ASP A 21 -15.16 1.54 25.20
C ASP A 21 -15.43 1.27 23.73
N ASN A 22 -16.66 1.63 23.36
CA ASN A 22 -17.15 1.80 22.01
C ASN A 22 -16.48 3.04 21.40
N SER A 23 -15.33 2.84 20.78
CA SER A 23 -14.76 3.76 19.78
C SER A 23 -14.55 2.96 18.51
N GLY A 24 -15.35 3.28 17.48
CA GLY A 24 -15.17 2.74 16.14
C GLY A 24 -13.84 3.22 15.58
N GLU A 25 -12.79 2.45 15.84
CA GLU A 25 -11.63 2.38 14.98
C GLU A 25 -11.96 1.32 13.94
N ASN A 26 -11.92 1.71 12.66
CA ASN A 26 -11.66 0.73 11.61
C ASN A 26 -10.26 0.19 11.90
N SER A 27 -10.18 -0.83 12.74
CA SER A 27 -9.02 -1.70 12.82
C SER A 27 -8.92 -2.37 11.46
N THR A 28 -8.12 -1.81 10.56
CA THR A 28 -7.69 -2.48 9.35
C THR A 28 -6.95 -3.73 9.81
N ASP A 29 -7.59 -4.89 9.70
CA ASP A 29 -6.92 -6.15 9.96
C ASP A 29 -5.81 -6.31 8.91
N ASP A 30 -4.67 -6.91 9.26
CA ASP A 30 -3.60 -7.25 8.30
C ASP A 30 -4.14 -8.00 7.05
N ASN A 31 -5.23 -8.74 7.22
CA ASN A 31 -5.94 -9.44 6.14
C ASN A 31 -6.43 -8.51 5.02
N ASP A 32 -6.68 -7.23 5.32
CA ASP A 32 -7.21 -6.28 4.36
C ASP A 32 -6.15 -5.86 3.33
N LEU A 33 -4.86 -5.86 3.68
CA LEU A 33 -3.78 -5.50 2.75
C LEU A 33 -3.35 -6.67 1.85
N VAL A 34 -3.59 -7.92 2.28
CA VAL A 34 -3.22 -9.12 1.50
C VAL A 34 -3.89 -9.12 0.12
N GLY A 35 -3.08 -9.30 -0.93
CA GLY A 35 -3.51 -9.30 -2.33
C GLY A 35 -2.55 -8.55 -3.23
N THR A 36 -2.94 -8.44 -4.51
CA THR A 36 -2.22 -7.64 -5.51
C THR A 36 -2.93 -6.31 -5.71
N TRP A 37 -2.16 -5.24 -5.65
CA TRP A 37 -2.60 -3.86 -5.78
C TRP A 37 -1.82 -3.24 -6.93
N ALA A 38 -2.54 -2.73 -7.93
CA ALA A 38 -1.94 -2.14 -9.11
C ALA A 38 -2.22 -0.63 -9.14
N LEU A 39 -1.23 0.17 -9.50
CA LEU A 39 -1.39 1.61 -9.68
C LEU A 39 -2.34 1.85 -10.85
N THR A 40 -3.47 2.47 -10.57
CA THR A 40 -4.52 2.74 -11.56
C THR A 40 -4.80 4.21 -11.77
N ASP A 41 -4.33 5.07 -10.87
CA ASP A 41 -4.61 6.50 -10.89
C ASP A 41 -3.51 7.23 -10.07
N ALA A 42 -3.19 8.46 -10.44
CA ALA A 42 -2.24 9.33 -9.75
C ALA A 42 -2.88 10.71 -9.60
N ARG A 43 -3.50 10.93 -8.44
CA ARG A 43 -4.28 12.14 -8.17
C ARG A 43 -3.35 13.26 -7.74
N PHE A 44 -2.94 14.09 -8.69
CA PHE A 44 -2.23 15.32 -8.37
C PHE A 44 -3.19 16.29 -7.68
N VAL A 45 -2.73 16.98 -6.64
CA VAL A 45 -3.51 18.06 -6.03
C VAL A 45 -3.59 19.21 -7.06
N GLU A 46 -4.58 19.17 -7.94
CA GLU A 46 -4.80 20.23 -8.92
C GLU A 46 -5.14 21.55 -8.21
N ASP A 47 -4.53 22.66 -8.67
CA ASP A 47 -5.21 23.94 -8.53
C ASP A 47 -6.42 23.88 -9.48
N PRO A 48 -7.67 23.94 -9.00
CA PRO A 48 -8.86 23.90 -9.85
C PRO A 48 -8.94 25.06 -10.86
N SER A 49 -8.00 26.01 -10.80
CA SER A 49 -7.82 27.15 -11.70
C SER A 49 -6.80 26.88 -12.82
N ASP A 50 -6.04 25.79 -12.77
CA ASP A 50 -4.99 25.46 -13.73
C ASP A 50 -5.51 24.41 -14.74
N PRO A 51 -5.82 24.81 -15.99
CA PRO A 51 -6.33 23.91 -17.02
C PRO A 51 -5.22 23.07 -17.68
N THR A 52 -4.06 22.89 -17.04
CA THR A 52 -2.99 22.10 -17.62
C THR A 52 -3.35 20.61 -17.61
N LEU A 53 -3.40 20.02 -18.80
CA LEU A 53 -3.45 18.57 -18.96
C LEU A 53 -2.20 17.98 -18.29
N ASN A 54 -2.41 17.12 -17.29
CA ASN A 54 -1.33 16.35 -16.73
C ASN A 54 -1.03 15.18 -17.67
N LEU A 55 -0.02 15.37 -18.52
CA LEU A 55 0.41 14.34 -19.47
C LEU A 55 0.73 13.00 -18.79
N ALA A 56 1.17 13.01 -17.53
CA ALA A 56 1.43 11.77 -16.79
C ALA A 56 0.14 11.01 -16.47
N ASP A 57 -0.93 11.73 -16.12
CA ASP A 57 -2.26 11.17 -15.86
C ASP A 57 -2.86 10.57 -17.14
N GLU A 58 -2.82 11.31 -18.26
CA GLU A 58 -3.29 10.78 -19.56
C GLU A 58 -2.53 9.53 -20.01
N ILE A 59 -1.22 9.46 -19.73
CA ILE A 59 -0.40 8.29 -20.04
C ILE A 59 -0.79 7.11 -19.15
N LEU A 60 -0.99 7.35 -17.84
CA LEU A 60 -1.40 6.32 -16.90
C LEU A 60 -2.78 5.75 -17.27
N ASP A 61 -3.77 6.62 -17.53
CA ASP A 61 -5.11 6.24 -17.96
C ASP A 61 -5.08 5.38 -19.23
N ALA A 62 -4.33 5.81 -20.25
CA ALA A 62 -4.22 5.08 -21.50
C ALA A 62 -3.59 3.69 -21.31
N LEU A 63 -2.63 3.55 -20.40
CA LEU A 63 -2.00 2.26 -20.09
C LEU A 63 -2.92 1.37 -19.26
N VAL A 64 -3.63 1.92 -18.29
CA VAL A 64 -4.61 1.21 -17.45
C VAL A 64 -5.77 0.68 -18.29
N ASP A 65 -6.25 1.44 -19.27
CA ASP A 65 -7.28 1.00 -20.24
C ASP A 65 -6.85 -0.22 -21.07
N GLU A 66 -5.54 -0.47 -21.18
CA GLU A 66 -4.95 -1.64 -21.84
C GLU A 66 -4.51 -2.75 -20.86
N ASP A 67 -4.96 -2.70 -19.60
CA ASP A 67 -4.53 -3.59 -18.51
C ASP A 67 -2.99 -3.57 -18.29
N CYS A 68 -2.34 -2.44 -18.55
CA CYS A 68 -0.92 -2.22 -18.32
C CYS A 68 -0.70 -1.35 -17.07
N PHE A 69 -0.26 -1.97 -15.98
CA PHE A 69 -0.04 -1.28 -14.71
C PHE A 69 1.43 -0.94 -14.51
N LEU A 70 1.72 0.35 -14.34
CA LEU A 70 3.09 0.85 -14.25
C LEU A 70 3.78 0.50 -12.93
N ALA A 71 3.02 0.38 -11.84
CA ALA A 71 3.52 -0.06 -10.54
C ALA A 71 2.54 -1.02 -9.88
N SER A 72 3.05 -1.96 -9.08
CA SER A 72 2.21 -2.86 -8.30
C SER A 72 2.91 -3.35 -7.04
N PHE A 73 2.09 -3.73 -6.05
CA PHE A 73 2.50 -4.45 -4.85
C PHE A 73 1.72 -5.75 -4.74
N THR A 74 2.38 -6.82 -4.32
CA THR A 74 1.73 -8.07 -3.91
C THR A 74 2.11 -8.38 -2.47
N PHE A 75 1.15 -8.18 -1.57
CA PHE A 75 1.29 -8.48 -0.14
C PHE A 75 0.77 -9.90 0.13
N ASN A 76 1.65 -10.77 0.63
CA ASN A 76 1.30 -12.15 0.97
C ASN A 76 0.95 -12.27 2.45
N ALA A 77 0.07 -13.22 2.77
CA ALA A 77 -0.36 -13.50 4.15
C ALA A 77 0.76 -14.02 5.08
N ASP A 78 1.93 -14.38 4.54
CA ASP A 78 3.10 -14.77 5.32
C ASP A 78 4.01 -13.59 5.71
N GLY A 79 3.58 -12.36 5.41
CA GLY A 79 4.32 -11.13 5.70
C GLY A 79 5.37 -10.77 4.64
N THR A 80 5.41 -11.46 3.49
CA THR A 80 6.29 -11.09 2.37
C THR A 80 5.59 -10.14 1.39
N VAL A 81 6.37 -9.27 0.75
CA VAL A 81 5.89 -8.34 -0.28
C VAL A 81 6.78 -8.42 -1.51
N MET A 82 6.17 -8.28 -2.68
CA MET A 82 6.85 -8.05 -3.96
C MET A 82 6.34 -6.74 -4.54
N SER A 83 7.24 -5.84 -4.93
CA SER A 83 6.92 -4.65 -5.69
C SER A 83 7.43 -4.78 -7.13
N SER A 84 6.75 -4.10 -8.05
CA SER A 84 7.21 -3.92 -9.41
C SER A 84 6.95 -2.49 -9.83
N ASN A 85 7.93 -1.86 -10.48
CA ASN A 85 7.82 -0.51 -11.02
C ASN A 85 8.45 -0.45 -12.41
N SER A 86 7.69 0.05 -13.38
CA SER A 86 8.09 0.18 -14.78
C SER A 86 8.12 1.62 -15.30
N VAL A 87 7.87 2.61 -14.43
CA VAL A 87 7.75 4.03 -14.82
C VAL A 87 8.99 4.54 -15.55
N ASN A 88 10.18 4.12 -15.10
CA ASN A 88 11.47 4.51 -15.69
C ASN A 88 11.73 3.88 -17.07
N TYR A 89 10.89 2.94 -17.50
CA TYR A 89 11.00 2.21 -18.76
C TYR A 89 9.94 2.61 -19.79
N ILE A 90 9.16 3.65 -19.50
CA ILE A 90 8.22 4.24 -20.45
C ILE A 90 8.97 4.84 -21.64
N VAL A 91 8.60 4.42 -22.85
CA VAL A 91 9.15 4.97 -24.10
C VAL A 91 8.02 5.65 -24.89
N PRO A 92 7.98 6.98 -24.91
CA PRO A 92 6.98 7.70 -25.69
C PRO A 92 7.26 7.60 -27.19
N ASN A 93 6.23 7.31 -27.96
CA ASN A 93 6.25 7.23 -29.41
C ASN A 93 5.45 8.40 -30.02
N ALA A 94 6.09 9.18 -30.90
CA ALA A 94 5.38 10.21 -31.66
C ALA A 94 4.71 9.59 -32.90
N THR A 95 3.39 9.73 -33.01
CA THR A 95 2.58 9.24 -34.12
C THR A 95 1.95 10.42 -34.90
N PRO A 96 1.46 10.20 -36.14
CA PRO A 96 0.72 11.24 -36.86
C PRO A 96 -0.56 11.74 -36.16
N THR A 97 -1.06 10.98 -35.18
CA THR A 97 -2.27 11.28 -34.40
C THR A 97 -1.98 11.83 -33.01
N GLY A 98 -0.72 11.88 -32.58
CA GLY A 98 -0.34 12.36 -31.24
C GLY A 98 0.78 11.55 -30.59
N LEU A 99 0.94 11.72 -29.28
CA LEU A 99 1.80 10.86 -28.46
C LEU A 99 1.10 9.51 -28.23
N SER A 100 1.84 8.42 -28.31
CA SER A 100 1.42 7.09 -27.92
C SER A 100 2.46 6.53 -26.96
N VAL A 101 2.03 5.74 -25.98
CA VAL A 101 2.93 5.07 -25.04
C VAL A 101 2.61 3.60 -25.08
N ASP A 102 3.62 2.77 -25.35
CA ASP A 102 3.47 1.32 -25.31
C ASP A 102 3.69 0.83 -23.86
N CYS A 103 3.00 -0.25 -23.48
CA CYS A 103 3.25 -0.90 -22.20
C CYS A 103 4.72 -1.30 -22.05
N PRO A 104 5.43 -0.85 -20.99
CA PRO A 104 6.85 -1.18 -20.81
C PRO A 104 7.08 -2.70 -20.73
N THR A 105 8.13 -3.17 -21.39
CA THR A 105 8.53 -4.59 -21.32
C THR A 105 9.56 -4.88 -20.22
N GLN A 106 10.00 -3.84 -19.53
CA GLN A 106 11.00 -3.89 -18.46
C GLN A 106 10.40 -3.26 -17.20
N SER A 107 10.80 -3.79 -16.05
CA SER A 107 10.41 -3.30 -14.75
C SER A 107 11.52 -3.58 -13.76
N ASP A 108 11.69 -2.69 -12.79
CA ASP A 108 12.41 -2.98 -11.56
C ASP A 108 11.47 -3.78 -10.65
N THR A 109 12.03 -4.78 -9.96
CA THR A 109 11.29 -5.60 -9.00
C THR A 109 12.08 -5.70 -7.72
N GLU A 110 11.40 -5.57 -6.59
CA GLU A 110 12.01 -5.69 -5.27
C GLU A 110 11.14 -6.58 -4.39
N SER A 111 11.81 -7.36 -3.53
CA SER A 111 11.14 -8.23 -2.57
C SER A 111 11.55 -7.87 -1.16
N GLY A 112 10.61 -8.00 -0.23
CA GLY A 112 10.85 -7.69 1.17
C GLY A 112 9.82 -8.32 2.09
N THR A 113 9.73 -7.75 3.29
CA THR A 113 8.68 -8.06 4.27
C THR A 113 7.86 -6.82 4.58
N TRP A 114 6.63 -7.03 5.04
CA TRP A 114 5.72 -5.95 5.43
C TRP A 114 5.08 -6.22 6.79
N ILE A 115 4.76 -5.13 7.50
CA ILE A 115 3.97 -5.12 8.73
C ILE A 115 3.03 -3.93 8.66
N LEU A 116 1.75 -4.12 8.96
CA LEU A 116 0.77 -3.05 9.03
C LEU A 116 0.33 -2.85 10.49
N GLU A 117 0.48 -1.64 11.01
CA GLU A 117 -0.03 -1.27 12.33
C GLU A 117 -0.98 -0.07 12.16
N GLY A 118 -2.29 -0.33 12.12
CA GLY A 118 -3.29 0.69 11.84
C GLY A 118 -3.21 1.20 10.39
N ASN A 119 -2.65 2.39 10.21
CA ASN A 119 -2.41 3.01 8.91
C ASN A 119 -0.92 3.20 8.59
N GLU A 120 -0.02 2.68 9.44
CA GLU A 120 1.42 2.72 9.22
C GLU A 120 1.87 1.39 8.61
N LEU A 121 2.28 1.42 7.34
CA LEU A 121 2.84 0.28 6.63
C LEU A 121 4.36 0.36 6.71
N THR A 122 4.97 -0.62 7.37
CA THR A 122 6.42 -0.76 7.40
C THR A 122 6.86 -1.80 6.37
N LEU A 123 7.72 -1.39 5.45
CA LEU A 123 8.37 -2.24 4.46
C LEU A 123 9.82 -2.48 4.88
N THR A 124 10.35 -3.67 4.64
CA THR A 124 11.76 -3.99 4.92
C THR A 124 12.37 -4.76 3.77
N ASP A 125 13.46 -4.25 3.21
CA ASP A 125 14.14 -4.81 2.03
C ASP A 125 15.06 -6.00 2.38
N GLU A 126 15.72 -6.56 1.36
CA GLU A 126 16.71 -7.63 1.51
C GLU A 126 17.96 -7.23 2.31
N ASN A 127 18.23 -5.93 2.43
CA ASN A 127 19.35 -5.37 3.21
C ASN A 127 18.98 -5.09 4.67
N GLN A 128 17.75 -5.42 5.09
CA GLN A 128 17.18 -5.10 6.41
C GLN A 128 17.07 -3.59 6.67
N MET A 129 16.93 -2.80 5.61
CA MET A 129 16.54 -1.40 5.71
C MET A 129 15.02 -1.33 5.74
N SER A 130 14.48 -0.63 6.74
CA SER A 130 13.05 -0.47 6.91
C SER A 130 12.63 0.97 6.63
N GLU A 131 11.48 1.11 6.01
CA GLU A 131 10.79 2.37 5.78
C GLU A 131 9.34 2.22 6.25
N THR A 132 8.80 3.26 6.89
CA THR A 132 7.42 3.30 7.36
C THR A 132 6.69 4.43 6.66
N ILE A 133 5.61 4.08 5.97
CA ILE A 133 4.79 4.99 5.17
C ILE A 133 3.37 5.00 5.72
N THR A 134 2.66 6.11 5.52
CA THR A 134 1.24 6.20 5.87
C THR A 134 0.39 5.80 4.68
N ILE A 135 -0.54 4.87 4.89
CA ILE A 135 -1.49 4.42 3.88
C ILE A 135 -2.92 4.78 4.23
N GLN A 136 -3.80 4.85 3.23
CA GLN A 136 -5.23 5.06 3.42
C GLN A 136 -6.01 4.05 2.58
N PHE A 137 -7.10 3.52 3.15
CA PHE A 137 -8.03 2.68 2.40
C PHE A 137 -9.30 3.47 2.04
N GLU A 138 -9.67 3.45 0.77
CA GLU A 138 -10.98 3.89 0.28
C GLU A 138 -11.83 2.66 -0.02
N GLY A 139 -12.69 2.27 0.92
CA GLY A 139 -13.43 1.01 0.82
C GLY A 139 -12.51 -0.21 0.93
N ASN A 140 -12.85 -1.30 0.22
CA ASN A 140 -12.10 -2.57 0.28
C ASN A 140 -11.16 -2.81 -0.91
N ASN A 141 -11.24 -1.95 -1.94
CA ASN A 141 -10.60 -2.18 -3.23
C ASN A 141 -9.64 -1.06 -3.65
N THR A 142 -9.48 -0.03 -2.83
CA THR A 142 -8.62 1.12 -3.13
C THR A 142 -7.68 1.39 -1.98
N LEU A 143 -6.39 1.46 -2.29
CA LEU A 143 -5.28 1.77 -1.41
C LEU A 143 -4.63 3.06 -1.92
N ILE A 144 -4.47 4.04 -1.04
CA ILE A 144 -3.86 5.33 -1.35
C ILE A 144 -2.57 5.45 -0.56
N ILE A 145 -1.52 5.83 -1.26
CA ILE A 145 -0.17 6.06 -0.72
C ILE A 145 0.29 7.42 -1.24
N SER A 146 1.03 8.19 -0.43
CA SER A 146 1.70 9.39 -0.94
C SER A 146 2.60 9.01 -2.11
N GLY A 147 2.52 9.73 -3.23
CA GLY A 147 3.36 9.46 -4.39
C GLY A 147 4.86 9.57 -4.08
N GLU A 148 5.22 10.47 -3.17
CA GLU A 148 6.61 10.65 -2.71
C GLU A 148 7.17 9.38 -2.03
N ASP A 149 6.31 8.61 -1.38
CA ASP A 149 6.66 7.34 -0.71
C ASP A 149 6.79 6.18 -1.72
N ILE A 150 6.33 6.36 -2.96
CA ILE A 150 6.45 5.37 -4.04
C ILE A 150 7.68 5.67 -4.90
N ASP A 151 7.77 6.91 -5.39
CA ASP A 151 8.90 7.42 -6.16
C ASP A 151 8.86 8.95 -6.16
N GLU A 152 9.65 9.57 -5.30
CA GLU A 152 9.75 11.03 -5.18
C GLU A 152 10.03 11.77 -6.51
N ASN A 153 10.72 11.12 -7.46
CA ASN A 153 11.08 11.78 -8.71
C ASN A 153 9.94 11.76 -9.73
N ASN A 154 9.06 10.78 -9.64
CA ASN A 154 8.01 10.54 -10.62
C ASN A 154 6.60 10.91 -10.11
N TYR A 155 6.36 10.86 -8.80
CA TYR A 155 5.02 11.04 -8.20
C TYR A 155 4.95 12.11 -7.10
N ALA A 156 5.94 13.02 -7.00
CA ALA A 156 5.89 14.10 -6.02
C ALA A 156 4.62 14.96 -6.18
N GLY A 157 3.95 15.25 -5.05
CA GLY A 157 2.72 16.03 -5.00
C GLY A 157 1.45 15.31 -5.50
N ALA A 158 1.51 13.99 -5.73
CA ALA A 158 0.35 13.16 -6.06
C ALA A 158 -0.02 12.20 -4.92
N ASP A 159 -1.30 11.86 -4.84
CA ASP A 159 -1.76 10.64 -4.18
C ASP A 159 -1.70 9.49 -5.20
N ALA A 160 -0.87 8.48 -4.97
CA ALA A 160 -0.81 7.27 -5.77
C ALA A 160 -1.93 6.33 -5.38
N VAL A 161 -2.80 6.00 -6.35
CA VAL A 161 -4.03 5.24 -6.12
C VAL A 161 -3.89 3.84 -6.71
N PHE A 162 -3.89 2.86 -5.82
CA PHE A 162 -3.80 1.46 -6.18
C PHE A 162 -5.16 0.79 -6.05
N THR A 163 -5.54 0.02 -7.07
CA THR A 163 -6.75 -0.79 -7.09
C THR A 163 -6.39 -2.26 -6.93
N ARG A 164 -7.10 -2.96 -6.05
CA ARG A 164 -6.95 -4.40 -5.86
C ARG A 164 -7.40 -5.15 -7.12
N GLN A 165 -6.59 -6.12 -7.55
CA GLN A 165 -6.78 -6.96 -8.74
C GLN A 165 -7.47 -8.29 -8.43
#